data_AF-V9GE25-F1
#
_entry.id   AF-V9GE25-F1
#
_cell.length_a   1.000
_cell.length_b   1.000
_cell.length_c   1.000
_cell.angle_alpha   90.00
_cell.angle_beta   90.00
_cell.angle_gamma   90.00
#
_symmetry.space_group_name_H-M   'P 1'
#
loop_
_entity.id
_entity.type
_entity.pdbx_description
1 polymer ?
#
loop_
_entity_poly.entity_id
_entity_poly.type
_entity_poly.pdbx_seq_one_letter_code
_entity_poly.pdbx_strand_id
1 'polypeptide(L)'
;MADAELWLQETIKMDPMDASARNELMIVYREQKQEETSQRAYESLLQLMRDDPHHYIVLAQDYADAGHYADALDILQRLERRTGQGVYPMVHYYQGSYHMKRNEVEEASAIIERPRRAIRHTAFRIPCMTM
;
A
#
# COMPACT_ATOMS: atom_id res chain seq x y z
N MET A 1 19.76 -16.42 -2.09
CA MET A 1 18.46 -16.01 -2.67
C MET A 1 17.56 -17.21 -2.96
N ALA A 2 18.08 -18.33 -3.47
CA ALA A 2 17.29 -19.56 -3.66
C ALA A 2 16.61 -20.06 -2.37
N ASP A 3 17.29 -19.99 -1.23
CA ASP A 3 16.70 -20.40 0.06
C ASP A 3 15.52 -19.50 0.46
N ALA A 4 15.60 -18.19 0.22
CA ALA A 4 14.55 -17.23 0.56
C ALA A 4 13.27 -17.50 -0.24
N GLU A 5 13.41 -17.75 -1.56
CA GLU A 5 12.29 -18.14 -2.41
C GLU A 5 11.59 -19.40 -1.88
N LEU A 6 12.36 -20.43 -1.52
CA LEU A 6 11.81 -21.68 -1.00
C LEU A 6 11.01 -21.44 0.30
N TRP A 7 11.58 -20.72 1.27
CA TRP A 7 10.90 -20.42 2.53
C TRP A 7 9.61 -19.64 2.31
N LEU A 8 9.63 -18.63 1.43
CA LEU A 8 8.43 -17.83 1.12
C LEU A 8 7.34 -18.68 0.45
N GLN A 9 7.71 -19.58 -0.45
CA GLN A 9 6.76 -20.51 -1.07
C GLN A 9 6.14 -21.46 -0.04
N GLU A 10 6.93 -21.97 0.92
CA GLU A 10 6.40 -22.78 2.03
C GLU A 10 5.48 -21.98 2.94
N THR A 11 5.84 -20.74 3.29
CA THR A 11 4.95 -19.85 4.06
C THR A 11 3.63 -19.62 3.35
N ILE A 12 3.65 -19.37 2.04
CA ILE A 12 2.43 -19.18 1.22
C ILE A 12 1.58 -20.45 1.14
N LYS A 13 2.20 -21.64 1.16
CA LYS A 13 1.46 -22.91 1.22
C LYS A 13 0.77 -23.09 2.57
N MET A 14 1.42 -22.66 3.66
CA MET A 14 0.85 -22.72 5.02
C MET A 14 -0.25 -21.67 5.21
N ASP A 15 0.00 -20.43 4.78
CA ASP A 15 -0.96 -19.33 4.77
C ASP A 15 -1.15 -18.74 3.36
N PRO A 16 -2.18 -19.22 2.64
CA PRO A 16 -2.52 -18.69 1.32
C PRO A 16 -3.03 -17.24 1.33
N MET A 17 -3.22 -16.59 2.47
CA MET A 17 -3.66 -15.19 2.56
C MET A 17 -2.56 -14.24 3.02
N ASP A 18 -1.34 -14.74 3.27
CA ASP A 18 -0.20 -13.91 3.65
C ASP A 18 0.23 -13.01 2.47
N ALA A 19 -0.09 -11.73 2.58
CA ALA A 19 0.28 -10.69 1.60
C ALA A 19 1.75 -10.26 1.73
N SER A 20 2.32 -10.35 2.94
CA SER A 20 3.71 -9.98 3.24
C SER A 20 4.67 -10.97 2.58
N ALA A 21 4.45 -12.27 2.75
CA ALA A 21 5.22 -13.31 2.07
C ALA A 21 5.12 -13.22 0.53
N ARG A 22 3.95 -12.87 0.00
CA ARG A 22 3.74 -12.65 -1.44
C ARG A 22 4.48 -11.42 -1.96
N ASN A 23 4.48 -10.33 -1.20
CA ASN A 23 5.21 -9.12 -1.56
C ASN A 23 6.73 -9.38 -1.56
N GLU A 24 7.25 -10.07 -0.55
CA GLU A 24 8.65 -10.49 -0.50
C GLU A 24 9.01 -11.42 -1.66
N LEU A 25 8.15 -12.38 -2.00
CA LEU A 25 8.40 -13.29 -3.13
C LEU A 25 8.50 -12.52 -4.45
N MET A 26 7.64 -11.52 -4.67
CA MET A 26 7.75 -10.61 -5.81
C MET A 26 9.08 -9.85 -5.80
N ILE A 27 9.53 -9.32 -4.65
CA ILE A 27 10.81 -8.61 -4.53
C ILE A 27 11.98 -9.54 -4.87
N VAL A 28 11.98 -10.76 -4.33
CA VAL A 28 13.00 -11.78 -4.61
C VAL A 28 13.08 -12.07 -6.11
N TYR A 29 11.95 -12.26 -6.80
CA TYR A 29 11.96 -12.47 -8.25
C TYR A 29 12.52 -11.28 -9.03
N ARG A 30 12.22 -10.05 -8.59
CA ARG A 30 12.75 -8.83 -9.20
C ARG A 30 14.26 -8.73 -9.02
N GLU A 31 14.79 -9.06 -7.84
CA GLU A 31 16.25 -9.05 -7.58
C GLU A 31 16.99 -10.13 -8.39
N GLN A 32 16.34 -11.27 -8.62
CA GLN A 32 16.86 -12.32 -9.50
C GLN A 32 16.76 -11.98 -11.00
N LYS A 33 16.28 -10.78 -11.36
CA LYS A 33 16.04 -10.33 -12.75
C LYS A 33 15.04 -11.21 -13.51
N GLN A 34 14.16 -11.90 -12.79
CA GLN A 34 13.08 -12.69 -13.38
C GLN A 34 11.83 -11.82 -13.51
N GLU A 35 11.86 -10.87 -14.44
CA GLU A 35 10.82 -9.84 -14.58
C GLU A 35 9.42 -10.44 -14.83
N GLU A 36 9.30 -11.44 -15.68
CA GLU A 36 8.02 -12.10 -15.97
C GLU A 36 7.46 -12.83 -14.74
N THR A 37 8.32 -13.55 -13.99
CA THR A 37 7.90 -14.25 -12.77
C THR A 37 7.54 -13.26 -11.66
N SER A 38 8.31 -12.18 -11.51
CA SER A 38 8.01 -11.09 -10.60
C SER A 38 6.66 -10.45 -10.92
N GLN A 39 6.37 -10.22 -12.20
CA GLN A 39 5.12 -9.61 -12.64
C GLN A 39 3.92 -10.52 -12.33
N ARG A 40 4.05 -11.84 -12.56
CA ARG A 40 3.01 -12.82 -12.19
C ARG A 40 2.78 -12.86 -10.67
N ALA A 41 3.85 -12.81 -9.87
CA ALA A 41 3.74 -12.74 -8.41
C ALA A 41 3.03 -11.46 -7.96
N TYR A 42 3.36 -10.32 -8.59
CA TYR A 42 2.69 -9.05 -8.32
C TYR A 42 1.20 -9.10 -8.67
N GLU A 43 0.83 -9.66 -9.82
CA GLU A 43 -0.57 -9.83 -10.22
C GLU A 43 -1.36 -10.71 -9.26
N SER A 44 -0.76 -11.80 -8.77
CA SER A 44 -1.37 -12.65 -7.74
C SER A 44 -1.60 -11.89 -6.43
N LEU A 45 -0.62 -11.08 -6.00
CA LEU A 45 -0.76 -10.23 -4.81
C LEU A 45 -1.87 -9.19 -4.99
N LEU A 46 -1.98 -8.56 -6.16
CA LEU A 46 -3.06 -7.62 -6.46
C LEU A 46 -4.43 -8.29 -6.45
N GLN A 47 -4.55 -9.51 -7.00
CA GLN A 47 -5.79 -10.29 -6.97
C GLN A 47 -6.21 -10.64 -5.53
N LEU A 48 -5.25 -10.94 -4.66
CA LEU A 48 -5.51 -11.20 -3.24
C LEU A 48 -6.03 -9.94 -2.54
N MET A 49 -5.36 -8.80 -2.72
CA MET A 49 -5.69 -7.55 -2.03
C MET A 49 -6.92 -6.83 -2.62
N ARG A 50 -7.28 -7.10 -3.88
CA ARG A 50 -8.48 -6.60 -4.58
C ARG A 50 -8.61 -5.07 -4.60
N ASP A 51 -7.48 -4.36 -4.58
CA ASP A 51 -7.45 -2.90 -4.47
C ASP A 51 -8.24 -2.37 -3.25
N ASP A 52 -8.43 -3.20 -2.21
CA ASP A 52 -9.07 -2.82 -0.94
C ASP A 52 -8.06 -2.06 -0.07
N PRO A 53 -8.32 -0.79 0.27
CA PRO A 53 -7.41 0.01 1.08
C PRO A 53 -6.98 -0.64 2.41
N HIS A 54 -7.84 -1.44 3.04
CA HIS A 54 -7.52 -2.07 4.32
C HIS A 54 -6.40 -3.10 4.17
N HIS A 55 -6.37 -3.89 3.09
CA HIS A 55 -5.30 -4.86 2.87
C HIS A 55 -3.94 -4.18 2.65
N TYR A 56 -3.92 -3.08 1.89
CA TYR A 56 -2.69 -2.32 1.67
C TYR A 56 -2.22 -1.62 2.94
N ILE A 57 -3.14 -1.13 3.78
CA ILE A 57 -2.81 -0.54 5.07
C ILE A 57 -2.19 -1.58 6.00
N VAL A 58 -2.79 -2.76 6.13
CA VAL A 58 -2.25 -3.85 6.97
C VAL A 58 -0.87 -4.26 6.47
N LEU A 59 -0.71 -4.51 5.16
CA LEU A 59 0.59 -4.82 4.58
C LEU A 59 1.61 -3.71 4.86
N ALA A 60 1.26 -2.44 4.67
CA ALA A 60 2.17 -1.33 4.98
C ALA A 60 2.51 -1.23 6.48
N GLN A 61 1.58 -1.59 7.37
CA GLN A 61 1.83 -1.64 8.81
C GLN A 61 2.84 -2.73 9.15
N ASP A 62 2.75 -3.93 8.58
CA ASP A 62 3.73 -4.99 8.79
C ASP A 62 5.16 -4.52 8.49
N TYR A 63 5.35 -3.81 7.37
CA TYR A 63 6.64 -3.21 7.01
C TYR A 63 7.05 -2.07 7.96
N ALA A 64 6.10 -1.21 8.33
CA ALA A 64 6.38 -0.10 9.24
C ALA A 64 6.75 -0.55 10.65
N ASP A 65 6.14 -1.61 11.15
CA ASP A 65 6.43 -2.22 12.46
C ASP A 65 7.83 -2.86 12.47
N ALA A 66 8.28 -3.36 11.31
CA ALA A 66 9.66 -3.77 11.09
C ALA A 66 10.65 -2.60 10.84
N GLY A 67 10.18 -1.35 10.84
CA GLY A 67 10.99 -0.14 10.61
C GLY A 67 11.25 0.18 9.12
N HIS A 68 10.69 -0.60 8.20
CA HIS A 68 10.81 -0.42 6.76
C HIS A 68 9.80 0.61 6.23
N TYR A 69 9.92 1.85 6.70
CA TYR A 69 8.97 2.93 6.36
C TYR A 69 8.95 3.27 4.86
N ALA A 70 10.08 3.13 4.16
CA ALA A 70 10.13 3.37 2.72
C ALA A 70 9.30 2.36 1.93
N ASP A 71 9.38 1.07 2.29
CA ASP A 71 8.60 0.01 1.64
C ASP A 71 7.12 0.14 1.98
N ALA A 72 6.80 0.48 3.24
CA ALA A 72 5.44 0.78 3.67
C ALA A 72 4.82 1.93 2.85
N LEU A 73 5.58 2.99 2.59
CA LEU A 73 5.16 4.11 1.73
C LEU A 73 4.95 3.66 0.28
N ASP A 74 5.84 2.85 -0.29
CA ASP A 74 5.66 2.34 -1.65
C ASP A 74 4.40 1.48 -1.78
N ILE A 75 4.12 0.62 -0.80
CA ILE A 75 2.89 -0.20 -0.76
C ILE A 75 1.64 0.71 -0.83
N LEU A 76 1.58 1.75 0.00
CA LEU A 76 0.45 2.68 -0.01
C LEU A 76 0.35 3.47 -1.32
N GLN A 77 1.49 3.86 -1.91
CA GLN A 77 1.53 4.54 -3.21
C GLN A 77 1.09 3.64 -4.36
N ARG A 78 1.31 2.32 -4.30
CA ARG A 78 0.80 1.38 -5.32
C ARG A 78 -0.71 1.43 -5.40
N LEU A 79 -1.40 1.48 -4.25
CA LEU A 79 -2.85 1.62 -4.21
C LEU A 79 -3.30 2.95 -4.84
N GLU A 80 -2.68 4.07 -4.46
CA GLU A 80 -3.01 5.38 -5.03
C GLU A 80 -2.87 5.43 -6.55
N ARG A 81 -1.81 4.82 -7.09
CA ARG A 81 -1.60 4.72 -8.54
C ARG A 81 -2.74 3.96 -9.24
N ARG A 82 -3.42 3.05 -8.52
CA ARG A 82 -4.51 2.21 -9.06
C ARG A 82 -5.89 2.82 -8.86
N THR A 83 -6.14 3.48 -7.74
CA THR A 83 -7.47 4.04 -7.40
C THR A 83 -7.60 5.54 -7.68
N GLY A 84 -6.48 6.24 -7.89
CA GLY A 84 -6.46 7.68 -8.16
C GLY A 84 -6.99 8.53 -7.01
N GLN A 85 -7.67 9.62 -7.35
CA GLN A 85 -8.16 10.64 -6.39
C GLN A 85 -9.26 10.14 -5.43
N GLY A 86 -9.82 8.96 -5.66
CA GLY A 86 -10.83 8.33 -4.80
C GLY A 86 -10.25 7.43 -3.71
N VAL A 87 -8.93 7.43 -3.50
CA VAL A 87 -8.28 6.59 -2.48
C VAL A 87 -8.83 6.90 -1.08
N TYR A 88 -8.98 5.86 -0.27
CA TYR A 88 -9.49 5.98 1.09
C TYR A 88 -8.63 6.94 1.93
N PRO A 89 -9.21 7.99 2.55
CA PRO A 89 -8.42 9.05 3.19
C PRO A 89 -7.42 8.60 4.26
N MET A 90 -7.66 7.45 4.91
CA MET A 90 -6.72 6.91 5.89
C MET A 90 -5.37 6.52 5.28
N VAL A 91 -5.31 6.21 3.97
CA VAL A 91 -4.05 5.93 3.28
C VAL A 91 -3.09 7.11 3.43
N HIS A 92 -3.58 8.35 3.26
CA HIS A 92 -2.78 9.55 3.47
C HIS A 92 -2.40 9.79 4.93
N TYR A 93 -3.24 9.39 5.88
CA TYR A 93 -2.91 9.45 7.30
C TYR A 93 -1.72 8.54 7.63
N TYR A 94 -1.74 7.29 7.15
CA TYR A 94 -0.62 6.35 7.34
C TYR A 94 0.65 6.83 6.65
N GLN A 95 0.56 7.34 5.41
CA GLN A 95 1.71 7.93 4.73
C GLN A 95 2.31 9.09 5.53
N GLY A 96 1.49 10.03 5.99
CA GLY A 96 1.94 11.15 6.83
C GLY A 96 2.64 10.67 8.10
N SER A 97 2.07 9.67 8.79
CA SER A 97 2.68 9.06 9.98
C SER A 97 4.06 8.45 9.68
N TYR A 98 4.20 7.74 8.56
CA TYR A 98 5.46 7.11 8.17
C TYR A 98 6.52 8.15 7.75
N HIS A 99 6.14 9.22 7.06
CA HIS A 99 7.03 10.35 6.80
C HIS A 99 7.50 11.03 8.10
N MET A 100 6.61 11.22 9.08
CA MET A 100 7.02 11.73 10.40
C MET A 100 8.03 10.81 11.09
N LYS A 101 7.84 9.48 11.04
CA LYS A 101 8.79 8.50 11.59
C LYS A 101 10.16 8.52 10.89
N ARG A 102 10.21 9.01 9.64
CA ARG A 102 11.44 9.23 8.88
C ARG A 102 12.06 10.63 9.08
N ASN A 103 11.49 11.47 9.93
CA ASN A 103 11.84 12.90 10.11
C ASN A 103 11.60 13.78 8.87
N GLU A 104 10.73 13.35 7.96
CA GLU A 104 10.33 14.06 6.73
C GLU A 104 9.06 14.88 7.00
N VAL A 105 9.18 15.90 7.85
CA VAL A 105 8.04 16.63 8.42
C VAL A 105 7.30 17.46 7.36
N GLU A 106 8.03 18.01 6.38
CA GLU A 106 7.46 18.83 5.31
C GLU A 106 6.58 17.97 4.39
N GLU A 107 7.07 16.80 3.99
CA GLU A 107 6.35 15.80 3.20
C GLU A 107 5.11 15.27 3.92
N ALA A 108 5.23 14.97 5.22
CA ALA A 108 4.10 14.54 6.04
C ALA A 108 2.97 15.57 6.03
N SER A 109 3.31 16.85 6.19
CA SER A 109 2.33 17.95 6.19
C SER A 109 1.62 18.08 4.83
N ALA A 110 2.37 17.95 3.74
CA ALA A 110 1.82 18.05 2.38
C ALA A 110 0.85 16.91 2.07
N ILE A 111 1.18 15.69 2.49
CA ILE A 111 0.37 14.49 2.24
C ILE A 111 -0.93 14.51 3.03
N ILE A 112 -0.89 14.90 4.31
CA ILE A 112 -2.09 14.97 5.16
C ILE A 112 -3.07 16.04 4.64
N GLU A 113 -2.57 17.14 4.07
CA GLU A 113 -3.40 18.23 3.56
C GLU A 113 -4.01 17.97 2.17
N ARG A 114 -3.47 17.02 1.39
CA ARG A 114 -4.02 16.62 0.07
C ARG A 114 -5.49 16.20 0.11
N PRO A 115 -5.91 15.20 0.92
CA PRO A 115 -7.31 14.77 0.97
C PRO A 115 -8.22 15.83 1.59
N ARG A 116 -7.73 16.64 2.55
CA ARG A 116 -8.51 17.73 3.17
C ARG A 116 -9.01 18.74 2.15
N ARG A 117 -8.20 19.05 1.13
CA ARG A 117 -8.60 19.95 0.03
C ARG A 117 -9.63 19.32 -0.90
N ALA A 118 -9.51 18.02 -1.18
CA ALA A 118 -10.46 17.30 -2.03
C ALA A 118 -11.85 17.16 -1.38
N ILE A 119 -11.91 16.85 -0.08
CA ILE A 119 -13.17 16.66 0.67
C ILE A 119 -13.92 17.99 0.89
N ARG A 120 -13.20 19.11 1.03
CA ARG A 120 -13.81 20.45 1.17
C ARG A 120 -14.67 20.85 -0.03
N HIS A 121 -14.43 20.29 -1.22
CA HIS A 121 -15.19 20.60 -2.43
C HIS A 121 -16.45 19.74 -2.62
N THR A 122 -16.59 18.61 -1.92
CA THR A 122 -17.73 17.68 -2.07
C THR A 122 -18.77 17.84 -0.95
N ALA A 123 -18.46 18.53 0.14
CA ALA A 123 -19.35 18.71 1.29
C ALA A 123 -20.37 19.88 1.17
N PHE A 124 -20.48 20.58 0.04
CA PHE A 124 -21.44 21.67 -0.14
C PHE A 124 -22.20 21.60 -1.47
N ARG A 125 -22.98 20.53 -1.67
CA ARG A 125 -24.12 20.58 -2.60
C ARG A 125 -25.22 19.60 -2.20
N ILE A 126 -25.78 19.78 -1.01
CA ILE A 126 -27.13 19.30 -0.74
C ILE A 126 -28.06 20.33 -1.40
N PRO A 127 -28.78 20.01 -2.49
CA PRO A 127 -29.76 20.95 -3.03
C PRO A 127 -30.85 21.09 -1.96
N CYS A 128 -30.99 22.30 -1.41
CA CYS A 128 -32.13 22.65 -0.57
C CYS A 128 -33.36 22.52 -1.46
N MET A 129 -34.12 21.44 -1.30
CA MET A 129 -35.37 21.19 -1.98
C MET A 129 -36.41 22.12 -1.36
N THR A 130 -36.67 23.24 -2.01
CA THR A 130 -37.74 24.17 -1.68
C THR A 130 -39.08 23.46 -1.88
N MET A 131 -39.87 23.34 -0.80
CA MET A 131 -41.33 23.16 -0.87
C MET A 131 -42.00 24.46 -0.45
#